data_AF-A0A2U0A034-F1
#
_entry.id   AF-A0A2U0A034-F1
#
_cell.length_a   1.000
_cell.length_b   1.000
_cell.length_c   1.000
_cell.angle_alpha   90.00
_cell.angle_beta   90.00
_cell.angle_gamma   90.00
#
_symmetry.space_group_name_H-M   'P 1'
#
loop_
_entity.id
_entity.type
_entity.pdbx_description
1 polymer ?
#
loop_
_entity_poly.entity_id
_entity_poly.type
_entity_poly.pdbx_seq_one_letter_code
_entity_poly.pdbx_strand_id
1 'polypeptide(L)'
;MSRVKLMMLILLGWLTLPIPICAAEPVAWDQLTQDEQKTLQPFQERWDGLSAERQQKLRRGAKRWAEMSPDQRRKAKQRFQRWQSLTPEERAKIRKRHAWFKQLSPKQQQRLRKRRQWFMQLPQEKREELREKWSSMSVEERKQFRKKIVKEWRNMTPKERQNFKEKWLNNGQ
;
A
#
# COMPACT_ATOMS: atom_id res chain seq x y z
N MET A 1 44.17 54.79 25.04
CA MET A 1 43.08 55.73 25.43
C MET A 1 41.85 55.29 24.66
N SER A 2 40.71 54.84 25.19
CA SER A 2 40.09 54.96 26.51
C SER A 2 39.24 53.71 26.82
N ARG A 3 39.04 53.44 28.12
CA ARG A 3 38.19 52.38 28.70
C ARG A 3 36.83 52.98 29.09
N VAL A 4 35.69 52.40 28.69
CA VAL A 4 34.38 52.41 29.41
C VAL A 4 33.56 51.23 28.82
N LYS A 5 33.40 50.06 29.47
CA LYS A 5 32.36 49.63 30.44
C LYS A 5 30.90 49.75 30.00
N LEU A 6 30.15 48.69 30.32
CA LEU A 6 28.70 48.58 30.59
C LEU A 6 27.85 48.00 29.42
N MET A 7 27.62 46.68 29.39
CA MET A 7 26.57 45.91 30.10
C MET A 7 25.23 45.97 29.37
N MET A 8 24.81 44.86 28.76
CA MET A 8 23.41 44.45 28.77
C MET A 8 23.29 42.93 28.60
N LEU A 9 22.91 42.30 29.70
CA LEU A 9 22.33 40.97 29.80
C LEU A 9 21.06 40.88 28.94
N ILE A 10 20.93 39.84 28.12
CA ILE A 10 19.60 39.35 27.71
C ILE A 10 19.49 37.88 28.07
N LEU A 11 18.44 37.63 28.84
CA LEU A 11 18.03 36.40 29.50
C LEU A 11 17.76 35.25 28.52
N LEU A 12 18.13 34.06 29.01
CA LEU A 12 17.35 32.81 29.03
C LEU A 12 15.98 32.85 28.34
N GLY A 13 15.80 31.98 27.35
CA GLY A 13 14.51 31.69 26.75
C GLY A 13 14.59 30.65 25.66
N TRP A 14 14.95 29.41 26.00
CA TRP A 14 14.62 28.26 25.13
C TRP A 14 13.10 28.13 25.10
N LEU A 15 12.49 28.83 24.14
CA LEU A 15 11.09 28.73 23.80
C LEU A 15 10.86 27.36 23.15
N THR A 16 10.60 26.33 23.95
CA THR A 16 10.04 25.07 23.46
C THR A 16 8.61 25.36 23.02
N LEU A 17 8.43 25.82 21.79
CA LEU A 17 7.12 25.80 21.14
C LEU A 17 6.66 24.33 21.12
N PRO A 18 5.56 23.99 21.82
CA PRO A 18 5.00 22.66 21.70
C PRO A 18 4.56 22.49 20.25
N ILE A 19 5.18 21.55 19.54
CA ILE A 19 4.71 21.15 18.21
C ILE A 19 3.30 20.60 18.44
N PRO A 20 2.24 21.22 17.90
CA PRO A 20 0.91 20.65 18.03
C PRO A 20 0.94 19.29 17.36
N ILE A 21 0.80 18.24 18.16
CA ILE A 21 0.46 16.92 17.66
C ILE A 21 -0.92 17.11 17.06
N CYS A 22 -1.02 17.22 15.74
CA CYS A 22 -2.31 17.30 15.05
C CYS A 22 -3.09 16.01 15.31
N ALA A 23 -3.82 15.96 16.42
CA ALA A 23 -4.86 14.98 16.63
C ALA A 23 -5.97 15.31 15.63
N ALA A 24 -6.39 14.31 14.85
CA ALA A 24 -7.56 14.49 13.99
C ALA A 24 -8.75 14.88 14.88
N GLU A 25 -9.51 15.91 14.49
CA GLU A 25 -10.69 16.33 15.25
C GLU A 25 -11.84 15.33 15.03
N PRO A 26 -12.59 14.99 16.09
CA PRO A 26 -13.80 14.18 15.97
C PRO A 26 -14.85 14.95 15.16
N VAL A 27 -15.58 14.23 14.31
CA VAL A 27 -16.60 14.79 13.41
C VAL A 27 -17.94 14.28 13.89
N ALA A 28 -18.88 15.18 14.17
CA ALA A 28 -20.22 14.81 14.57
C ALA A 28 -21.00 14.17 13.40
N TRP A 29 -21.93 13.28 13.72
CA TRP A 29 -22.69 12.52 12.71
C TRP A 29 -23.52 13.40 11.76
N ASP A 30 -24.06 14.49 12.28
CA ASP A 30 -24.84 15.51 11.58
C ASP A 30 -24.01 16.32 10.56
N GLN A 31 -22.70 16.44 10.78
CA GLN A 31 -21.75 17.10 9.86
C GLN A 31 -21.35 16.23 8.65
N LEU A 32 -21.78 14.97 8.63
CA LEU A 32 -21.57 14.10 7.48
C LEU A 32 -22.50 14.50 6.32
N THR A 33 -21.99 14.46 5.10
CA THR A 33 -22.82 14.64 3.89
C THR A 33 -23.86 13.53 3.77
N GLN A 34 -24.95 13.76 3.05
CA GLN A 34 -26.02 12.78 2.88
C GLN A 34 -25.52 11.42 2.32
N ASP A 35 -24.57 11.46 1.37
CA ASP A 35 -23.94 10.26 0.82
C ASP A 35 -23.04 9.53 1.83
N GLU A 36 -22.33 10.28 2.68
CA GLU A 36 -21.56 9.72 3.79
C GLU A 36 -22.47 9.04 4.81
N GLN A 37 -23.54 9.72 5.25
CA GLN A 37 -24.52 9.17 6.18
C GLN A 37 -25.17 7.90 5.63
N LYS A 38 -25.59 7.89 4.36
CA LYS A 38 -26.18 6.71 3.71
C LYS A 38 -25.21 5.53 3.68
N THR A 39 -23.94 5.77 3.38
CA THR A 39 -22.93 4.71 3.30
C THR A 39 -22.49 4.23 4.69
N LEU A 40 -22.48 5.12 5.68
CA LEU A 40 -22.01 4.86 7.03
C LEU A 40 -23.14 4.53 8.01
N GLN A 41 -24.39 4.46 7.56
CA GLN A 41 -25.57 4.16 8.40
C GLN A 41 -25.33 3.03 9.42
N PRO A 42 -24.66 1.90 9.09
CA PRO A 42 -24.36 0.84 10.06
C PRO A 42 -23.41 1.22 11.20
N PHE A 43 -22.91 2.46 11.23
CA PHE A 43 -22.04 3.01 12.27
C PHE A 43 -22.71 4.12 13.08
N GLN A 44 -23.93 4.56 12.73
CA GLN A 44 -24.60 5.70 13.34
C GLN A 44 -24.63 5.63 14.87
N GLU A 45 -25.16 4.52 15.42
CA GLU A 45 -25.32 4.35 16.88
C GLU A 45 -24.01 4.39 17.67
N ARG A 46 -22.89 3.99 17.04
CA ARG A 46 -21.57 3.93 17.68
C ARG A 46 -20.64 5.04 17.23
N TRP A 47 -21.12 5.97 16.41
CA TRP A 47 -20.28 6.92 15.69
C TRP A 47 -19.47 7.79 16.64
N ASP A 48 -20.14 8.33 17.66
CA ASP A 48 -19.53 9.23 18.66
C ASP A 48 -18.55 8.49 19.58
N GLY A 49 -18.67 7.16 19.68
CA GLY A 49 -17.71 6.30 20.40
C GLY A 49 -16.48 5.93 19.58
N LEU A 50 -16.42 6.26 18.28
CA LEU A 50 -15.25 6.00 17.45
C LEU A 50 -14.18 7.08 17.66
N SER A 51 -12.90 6.69 17.69
CA SER A 51 -11.82 7.67 17.67
C SER A 51 -11.90 8.55 16.42
N ALA A 52 -11.46 9.80 16.54
CA ALA A 52 -11.44 10.73 15.41
C ALA A 52 -10.69 10.19 14.18
N GLU A 53 -9.56 9.49 14.38
CA GLU A 53 -8.85 8.82 13.28
C GLU A 53 -9.74 7.78 12.57
N ARG A 54 -10.52 7.02 13.35
CA ARG A 54 -11.43 6.00 12.82
C ARG A 54 -12.59 6.63 12.07
N GLN A 55 -13.20 7.67 12.62
CA GLN A 55 -14.25 8.46 11.95
C GLN A 55 -13.74 8.98 10.60
N GLN A 56 -12.58 9.64 10.59
CA GLN A 56 -11.94 10.16 9.37
C GLN A 56 -11.64 9.06 8.34
N LYS A 57 -11.21 7.87 8.78
CA LYS A 57 -10.97 6.73 7.89
C LYS A 57 -12.26 6.20 7.26
N LEU A 58 -13.35 6.15 8.03
CA LEU A 58 -14.68 5.75 7.54
C LEU A 58 -15.21 6.77 6.53
N ARG A 59 -15.11 8.07 6.83
CA ARG A 59 -15.47 9.17 5.91
C ARG A 59 -14.74 9.08 4.58
N ARG A 60 -13.40 8.94 4.59
CA ARG A 60 -12.60 8.70 3.37
C ARG A 60 -13.01 7.43 2.62
N GLY A 61 -13.54 6.43 3.32
CA GLY A 61 -14.12 5.23 2.71
C GLY A 61 -15.44 5.54 1.99
N ALA A 62 -16.33 6.25 2.67
CA ALA A 62 -17.64 6.64 2.16
C ALA A 62 -17.55 7.59 0.96
N LYS A 63 -16.68 8.60 1.01
CA LYS A 63 -16.41 9.48 -0.13
C LYS A 63 -15.96 8.70 -1.37
N ARG A 64 -14.99 7.80 -1.20
CA ARG A 64 -14.54 6.93 -2.31
C ARG A 64 -15.65 6.01 -2.83
N TRP A 65 -16.57 5.57 -1.96
CA TRP A 65 -17.71 4.76 -2.39
C TRP A 65 -18.73 5.57 -3.19
N ALA A 66 -18.99 6.81 -2.77
CA ALA A 66 -19.84 7.75 -3.49
C ALA A 66 -19.30 8.04 -4.90
N GLU A 67 -17.99 8.25 -5.02
CA GLU A 67 -17.29 8.49 -6.30
C GLU A 67 -17.23 7.25 -7.23
N MET A 68 -17.54 6.04 -6.76
CA MET A 68 -17.48 4.84 -7.59
C MET A 68 -18.67 4.72 -8.53
N SER A 69 -18.40 4.30 -9.78
CA SER A 69 -19.44 3.89 -10.73
C SER A 69 -20.18 2.62 -10.26
N PRO A 70 -21.39 2.33 -10.76
CA PRO A 70 -22.13 1.11 -10.40
C PRO A 70 -21.31 -0.18 -10.58
N ASP A 71 -20.54 -0.28 -11.66
CA ASP A 71 -19.65 -1.43 -11.91
C ASP A 71 -18.51 -1.52 -10.89
N GLN A 72 -17.92 -0.39 -10.51
CA GLN A 72 -16.88 -0.34 -9.50
C GLN A 72 -17.43 -0.78 -8.13
N ARG A 73 -18.62 -0.30 -7.75
CA ARG A 73 -19.32 -0.72 -6.53
C ARG A 73 -19.62 -2.22 -6.54
N ARG A 74 -20.09 -2.77 -7.67
CA ARG A 74 -20.31 -4.23 -7.82
C ARG A 74 -19.02 -5.02 -7.59
N LYS A 75 -17.93 -4.64 -8.25
CA LYS A 75 -16.61 -5.29 -8.08
C LYS A 75 -16.08 -5.15 -6.65
N ALA A 76 -16.30 -4.01 -6.00
CA ALA A 76 -15.90 -3.78 -4.61
C ALA A 76 -16.69 -4.68 -3.65
N LYS A 77 -18.02 -4.79 -3.83
CA LYS A 77 -18.88 -5.69 -3.06
C LYS A 77 -18.45 -7.16 -3.20
N GLN A 78 -18.17 -7.62 -4.42
CA GLN A 78 -17.66 -8.98 -4.65
C GLN A 78 -16.33 -9.24 -3.95
N ARG A 79 -15.39 -8.28 -4.00
CA ARG A 79 -14.11 -8.40 -3.28
C ARG A 79 -14.31 -8.44 -1.76
N PHE A 80 -15.26 -7.66 -1.25
CA PHE A 80 -15.58 -7.64 0.17
C PHE A 80 -16.22 -8.95 0.64
N GLN A 81 -17.17 -9.50 -0.12
CA GLN A 81 -17.75 -10.82 0.15
C GLN A 81 -16.68 -11.92 0.15
N ARG A 82 -15.79 -11.92 -0.84
CA ARG A 82 -14.64 -12.85 -0.86
C ARG A 82 -13.72 -12.67 0.35
N TRP A 83 -13.50 -11.43 0.79
CA TRP A 83 -12.71 -11.17 2.00
C TRP A 83 -13.39 -11.70 3.26
N GLN A 84 -14.72 -11.55 3.36
CA GLN A 84 -15.52 -12.07 4.46
C GLN A 84 -15.54 -13.61 4.50
N SER A 85 -15.45 -14.28 3.34
CA SER A 85 -15.38 -15.75 3.31
C SER A 85 -14.01 -16.33 3.68
N LEU A 86 -12.96 -15.50 3.80
CA LEU A 86 -11.62 -15.98 4.18
C LEU A 86 -11.54 -16.34 5.66
N THR A 87 -10.76 -17.37 5.97
CA THR A 87 -10.44 -17.75 7.37
C THR A 87 -9.58 -16.67 8.06
N PRO A 88 -9.54 -16.64 9.41
CA PRO A 88 -8.67 -15.74 10.14
C PRO A 88 -7.19 -15.81 9.69
N GLU A 89 -6.67 -17.01 9.42
CA GLU A 89 -5.30 -17.27 9.00
C GLU A 89 -5.02 -16.71 7.61
N GLU A 90 -5.95 -16.91 6.67
CA GLU A 90 -5.85 -16.36 5.32
C GLU A 90 -5.87 -14.83 5.34
N ARG A 91 -6.76 -14.24 6.14
CA ARG A 91 -6.80 -12.78 6.34
C ARG A 91 -5.50 -12.27 6.95
N ALA A 92 -4.92 -12.98 7.92
CA ALA A 92 -3.64 -12.63 8.54
C ALA A 92 -2.51 -12.67 7.51
N LYS A 93 -2.45 -13.70 6.66
CA LYS A 93 -1.47 -13.82 5.56
C LYS A 93 -1.57 -12.66 4.58
N ILE A 94 -2.78 -12.26 4.19
CA ILE A 94 -2.99 -11.11 3.30
C ILE A 94 -2.59 -9.80 3.98
N ARG A 95 -2.97 -9.60 5.25
CA ARG A 95 -2.56 -8.41 6.02
C ARG A 95 -1.04 -8.30 6.12
N LYS A 96 -0.34 -9.41 6.44
CA LYS A 96 1.13 -9.46 6.50
C LYS A 96 1.77 -9.09 5.14
N ARG A 97 1.27 -9.66 4.05
CA ARG A 97 1.73 -9.33 2.69
C ARG A 97 1.49 -7.86 2.33
N HIS A 98 0.34 -7.31 2.70
CA HIS A 98 0.01 -5.91 2.47
C HIS A 98 0.89 -4.96 3.28
N ALA A 99 1.15 -5.27 4.56
CA ALA A 99 2.05 -4.50 5.41
C ALA A 99 3.48 -4.47 4.84
N TRP A 100 4.01 -5.64 4.45
CA TRP A 100 5.30 -5.73 3.75
C TRP A 100 5.33 -4.90 2.46
N PHE A 101 4.27 -4.98 1.64
CA PHE A 101 4.18 -4.20 0.40
C PHE A 101 4.22 -2.69 0.66
N LYS A 102 3.57 -2.21 1.73
CA LYS A 102 3.54 -0.79 2.12
C LYS A 102 4.90 -0.28 2.59
N GLN A 103 5.78 -1.15 3.08
CA GLN A 103 7.14 -0.83 3.48
C GLN A 103 8.12 -0.72 2.29
N LEU A 104 7.74 -1.24 1.11
CA LEU A 104 8.58 -1.13 -0.09
C LEU A 104 8.68 0.30 -0.58
N SER A 105 9.82 0.67 -1.18
CA SER A 105 9.96 1.98 -1.82
C SER A 105 8.99 2.14 -3.00
N PRO A 106 8.61 3.38 -3.38
CA PRO A 106 7.69 3.60 -4.50
C PRO A 106 8.12 2.90 -5.80
N LYS A 107 9.42 2.91 -6.10
CA LYS A 107 10.00 2.22 -7.26
C LYS A 107 9.82 0.69 -7.19
N GLN A 108 10.01 0.10 -6.01
CA GLN A 108 9.80 -1.34 -5.80
C GLN A 108 8.31 -1.71 -5.89
N GLN A 109 7.42 -0.90 -5.30
CA GLN A 109 5.97 -1.07 -5.41
C GLN A 109 5.52 -1.04 -6.88
N GLN A 110 6.00 -0.06 -7.65
CA GLN A 110 5.65 0.08 -9.06
C GLN A 110 6.16 -1.09 -9.90
N ARG A 111 7.37 -1.58 -9.62
CA ARG A 111 7.90 -2.78 -10.26
C ARG A 111 7.01 -4.01 -10.02
N LEU A 112 6.52 -4.18 -8.79
CA LEU A 112 5.65 -5.32 -8.46
C LEU A 112 4.26 -5.17 -9.10
N ARG A 113 3.70 -3.96 -9.15
CA ARG A 113 2.43 -3.67 -9.85
C ARG A 113 2.54 -4.00 -11.34
N LYS A 114 3.59 -3.54 -12.02
CA LYS A 114 3.84 -3.84 -13.45
C LYS A 114 3.96 -5.34 -13.69
N ARG A 115 4.73 -6.06 -12.87
CA ARG A 115 4.86 -7.52 -12.97
C ARG A 115 3.52 -8.23 -12.78
N ARG A 116 2.71 -7.80 -11.79
CA ARG A 116 1.38 -8.37 -11.58
C ARG A 116 0.46 -8.10 -12.77
N GLN A 117 0.48 -6.88 -13.31
CA GLN A 117 -0.33 -6.51 -14.46
C GLN A 117 0.01 -7.37 -15.68
N TRP A 118 1.30 -7.48 -16.01
CA TRP A 118 1.78 -8.36 -17.07
C TRP A 118 1.30 -9.80 -16.87
N PHE A 119 1.51 -10.37 -15.67
CA PHE A 119 1.08 -11.74 -15.39
C PHE A 119 -0.44 -11.94 -15.54
N MET A 120 -1.25 -10.91 -15.28
CA MET A 120 -2.71 -10.97 -15.45
C MET A 120 -3.15 -10.82 -16.91
N GLN A 121 -2.28 -10.31 -17.79
CA GLN A 121 -2.53 -10.18 -19.23
C GLN A 121 -2.12 -11.42 -20.03
N LEU A 122 -1.35 -12.33 -19.43
CA LEU A 122 -0.98 -13.60 -20.07
C LEU A 122 -2.21 -14.48 -20.32
N PRO A 123 -2.23 -15.26 -21.43
CA PRO A 123 -3.21 -16.33 -21.65
C PRO A 123 -3.31 -17.28 -20.47
N GLN A 124 -4.47 -17.92 -20.28
CA GLN A 124 -4.70 -18.80 -19.13
C GLN A 124 -3.66 -19.93 -19.07
N GLU A 125 -3.39 -20.63 -20.18
CA GLU A 125 -2.45 -21.74 -20.19
C GLU A 125 -1.05 -21.28 -19.75
N LYS A 126 -0.60 -20.11 -20.24
CA LYS A 126 0.70 -19.54 -19.84
C LYS A 126 0.74 -19.19 -18.36
N ARG A 127 -0.35 -18.70 -17.78
CA ARG A 127 -0.39 -18.42 -16.32
C ARG A 127 -0.38 -19.70 -15.49
N GLU A 128 -0.93 -20.79 -16.01
CA GLU A 128 -0.95 -22.10 -15.36
C GLU A 128 0.42 -22.76 -15.44
N GLU A 129 1.03 -22.81 -16.63
CA GLU A 129 2.39 -23.29 -16.85
C GLU A 129 3.39 -22.61 -15.90
N LEU A 130 3.32 -21.27 -15.80
CA LEU A 130 4.18 -20.52 -14.89
C LEU A 130 3.89 -20.80 -13.41
N ARG A 131 2.63 -21.05 -13.04
CA ARG A 131 2.26 -21.39 -11.66
C ARG A 131 2.76 -22.79 -11.32
N GLU A 132 2.52 -23.75 -12.19
CA GLU A 132 2.91 -25.15 -12.06
C GLU A 132 4.42 -25.29 -11.97
N LYS A 133 5.15 -24.69 -12.92
CA LYS A 133 6.61 -24.62 -12.90
C LYS A 133 7.10 -24.03 -11.59
N TRP A 134 6.43 -23.01 -11.05
CA TRP A 134 6.86 -22.44 -9.78
C TRP A 134 6.52 -23.32 -8.58
N SER A 135 5.35 -23.96 -8.57
CA SER A 135 4.91 -24.83 -7.48
C SER A 135 5.67 -26.15 -7.42
N SER A 136 6.09 -26.70 -8.56
CA SER A 136 6.87 -27.94 -8.65
C SER A 136 8.31 -27.78 -8.14
N MET A 137 8.88 -26.57 -8.23
CA MET A 137 10.22 -26.30 -7.67
C MET A 137 10.21 -26.21 -6.14
N SER A 138 11.08 -27.00 -5.51
CA SER A 138 11.50 -26.87 -4.11
C SER A 138 12.15 -25.51 -3.82
N VAL A 139 12.20 -25.11 -2.55
CA VAL A 139 12.78 -23.82 -2.13
C VAL A 139 14.23 -23.68 -2.61
N GLU A 140 15.00 -24.75 -2.54
CA GLU A 140 16.38 -24.87 -3.01
C GLU A 140 16.46 -24.68 -4.53
N GLU A 141 15.62 -25.35 -5.30
CA GLU A 141 15.56 -25.17 -6.76
C GLU A 141 15.17 -23.74 -7.14
N ARG A 142 14.22 -23.13 -6.41
CA ARG A 142 13.88 -21.71 -6.61
C ARG A 142 15.09 -20.80 -6.36
N LYS A 143 15.89 -21.11 -5.33
CA LYS A 143 17.10 -20.35 -4.97
C LYS A 143 18.17 -20.50 -6.04
N GLN A 144 18.41 -21.72 -6.52
CA GLN A 144 19.38 -21.98 -7.60
C GLN A 144 18.95 -21.34 -8.92
N PHE A 145 17.67 -21.44 -9.27
CA PHE A 145 17.10 -20.76 -10.43
C PHE A 145 17.36 -19.25 -10.38
N ARG A 146 17.09 -18.59 -9.25
CA ARG A 146 17.39 -17.16 -9.09
C ARG A 146 18.88 -16.85 -9.20
N LYS A 147 19.75 -17.68 -8.61
CA LYS A 147 21.20 -17.51 -8.71
C LYS A 147 21.68 -17.59 -10.17
N LYS A 148 21.17 -18.55 -10.94
CA LYS A 148 21.48 -18.72 -12.36
C LYS A 148 21.11 -17.47 -13.16
N ILE A 149 19.88 -16.97 -12.99
CA ILE A 149 19.40 -15.76 -13.65
C ILE A 149 20.28 -14.54 -13.30
N VAL A 150 20.69 -14.39 -12.03
CA VAL A 150 21.58 -13.30 -11.61
C VAL A 150 22.97 -13.43 -12.23
N LYS A 151 23.52 -14.65 -12.30
CA LYS A 151 24.83 -14.92 -12.93
C LYS A 151 24.80 -14.58 -14.42
N GLU A 152 23.77 -15.04 -15.14
CA GLU A 152 23.56 -14.74 -16.56
C GLU A 152 23.45 -13.23 -16.79
N TRP A 153 22.62 -12.54 -15.99
CA TRP A 153 22.44 -11.08 -16.12
C TRP A 153 23.75 -10.29 -15.92
N ARG A 154 24.62 -10.73 -15.01
CA ARG A 154 25.92 -10.09 -14.78
C ARG A 154 26.83 -10.20 -16.00
N ASN A 155 26.78 -11.32 -16.71
CA ASN A 155 27.62 -11.61 -17.88
C ASN A 155 27.07 -11.00 -19.19
N MET A 156 25.85 -10.46 -19.18
CA MET A 156 25.24 -9.80 -20.35
C MET A 156 25.73 -8.37 -20.55
N THR A 157 25.86 -7.94 -21.81
CA THR A 157 26.05 -6.54 -22.22
C THR A 157 24.83 -5.67 -21.89
N PRO A 158 24.94 -4.33 -21.85
CA PRO A 158 23.79 -3.45 -21.62
C PRO A 158 22.61 -3.69 -22.57
N LYS A 159 22.88 -3.94 -23.87
CA LYS A 159 21.87 -4.24 -24.89
C LYS A 159 21.19 -5.60 -24.63
N GLU A 160 21.97 -6.63 -24.30
CA GLU A 160 21.42 -7.94 -23.93
C GLU A 160 20.63 -7.89 -22.64
N ARG A 161 21.06 -7.12 -21.64
CA ARG A 161 20.29 -6.91 -20.40
C ARG A 161 18.97 -6.21 -20.66
N GLN A 162 18.93 -5.26 -21.59
CA GLN A 162 17.69 -4.61 -22.00
C GLN A 162 16.74 -5.61 -22.64
N ASN A 163 17.23 -6.39 -23.61
CA ASN A 163 16.45 -7.44 -24.27
C ASN A 163 16.01 -8.53 -23.28
N PHE A 164 16.89 -8.94 -22.37
CA PHE A 164 16.59 -9.92 -21.33
C PHE A 164 15.53 -9.39 -20.38
N LYS A 165 15.63 -8.13 -19.96
CA LYS A 165 14.63 -7.46 -19.12
C LYS A 165 13.29 -7.34 -19.86
N GLU A 166 13.28 -7.00 -21.14
CA GLU A 166 12.06 -6.94 -21.96
C GLU A 166 11.44 -8.32 -22.13
N LYS A 167 12.23 -9.36 -22.45
CA LYS A 167 11.78 -10.75 -22.51
C LYS A 167 11.25 -11.25 -21.16
N TRP A 168 11.90 -10.92 -20.06
CA TRP A 168 11.44 -11.31 -18.71
C TRP A 168 10.22 -10.53 -18.23
N LEU A 169 10.10 -9.26 -18.64
CA LEU A 169 8.95 -8.43 -18.30
C LEU A 169 7.75 -8.68 -19.22
N ASN A 170 7.95 -9.20 -20.44
CA ASN A 170 6.90 -9.39 -21.44
C ASN A 170 6.55 -10.87 -21.73
N ASN A 171 7.47 -11.84 -21.55
CA ASN A 171 7.26 -13.21 -22.02
C ASN A 171 7.42 -14.32 -20.97
N GLY A 172 7.95 -14.05 -19.77
CA GLY A 172 7.90 -15.02 -18.66
C GLY A 172 8.57 -16.37 -18.88
N GLN A 173 9.35 -16.55 -19.94
CA GLN A 173 10.09 -17.79 -20.26
C GLN A 173 11.43 -17.84 -19.52
#